data_AF-A0A1G7GTG3-F1
#
_entry.id   AF-A0A1G7GTG3-F1
#
_cell.length_a   1.000
_cell.length_b   1.000
_cell.length_c   1.000
_cell.angle_alpha   90.00
_cell.angle_beta   90.00
_cell.angle_gamma   90.00
#
_symmetry.space_group_name_H-M   'P 1'
#
loop_
_entity.id
_entity.type
_entity.pdbx_description
1 polymer ?
#
loop_
_entity_poly.entity_id
_entity_poly.type
_entity_poly.pdbx_seq_one_letter_code
_entity_poly.pdbx_strand_id
1 'polypeptide(L)'
;MEWILKLLFLGIVIGIVRKYPKTSIALALLGLLIYSQKQDPVEEQRTAPTEIYSNKTYSTPEVPTTYRFKASRNSIEAELGISQPVTTKRYKKAATTTIRVGAICNDGTSSTATGRGACSHHGGVAYWLYE
;
A
#
# COMPACT_ATOMS: atom_id res chain seq x y z
N MET A 1 -26.40 -14.74 -36.85
CA MET A 1 -25.31 -15.44 -37.56
C MET A 1 -24.07 -15.64 -36.68
N GLU A 2 -23.75 -14.70 -35.78
CA GLU A 2 -22.62 -14.80 -34.83
C GLU A 2 -22.57 -16.07 -33.95
N TRP A 3 -23.72 -16.63 -33.56
CA TRP A 3 -23.76 -17.77 -32.63
C TRP A 3 -23.24 -19.08 -33.25
N ILE A 4 -23.48 -19.30 -34.54
CA ILE A 4 -22.98 -20.47 -35.28
C ILE A 4 -21.45 -20.44 -35.37
N LEU A 5 -20.89 -19.25 -35.59
CA LEU A 5 -19.43 -19.08 -35.63
C LEU A 5 -18.81 -19.41 -34.27
N LYS A 6 -19.43 -18.97 -33.16
CA LYS A 6 -18.98 -19.31 -31.79
C LYS A 6 -19.02 -20.81 -31.51
N LEU A 7 -20.03 -21.55 -32.00
CA LEU A 7 -20.11 -23.00 -31.83
C LEU A 7 -19.06 -23.75 -32.63
N LEU A 8 -18.75 -23.31 -33.85
CA LEU A 8 -17.66 -23.88 -34.65
C LEU A 8 -16.30 -23.67 -33.96
N PHE A 9 -16.03 -22.45 -33.46
CA PHE A 9 -14.80 -22.18 -32.70
C PHE A 9 -14.72 -23.01 -31.42
N LEU A 10 -15.81 -23.13 -30.66
CA LEU A 10 -15.85 -23.95 -29.44
C LEU A 10 -15.55 -25.43 -29.73
N GLY A 11 -16.13 -25.99 -30.80
CA GLY A 11 -15.89 -27.37 -31.21
C GLY A 11 -14.42 -27.63 -31.59
N ILE A 12 -13.79 -26.70 -32.32
CA ILE A 12 -12.38 -26.80 -32.70
C ILE A 12 -11.48 -26.75 -31.45
N VAL A 13 -11.73 -25.82 -30.53
CA VAL A 13 -10.97 -25.70 -29.27
C VAL A 13 -11.07 -26.99 -28.46
N ILE A 14 -12.27 -27.53 -28.27
CA ILE A 14 -12.50 -28.78 -27.53
C ILE A 14 -11.76 -29.95 -28.22
N GLY A 15 -11.76 -30.02 -29.55
CA GLY A 15 -11.04 -31.03 -30.32
C GLY A 15 -9.52 -30.96 -30.10
N ILE A 16 -8.94 -29.76 -30.10
CA ILE A 16 -7.50 -29.54 -29.89
C ILE A 16 -7.09 -29.92 -28.47
N VAL A 17 -7.87 -29.52 -27.46
CA VAL A 17 -7.61 -29.83 -26.04
C VAL A 17 -7.56 -31.34 -25.79
N ARG A 18 -8.49 -32.09 -26.39
CA ARG A 18 -8.55 -33.56 -26.24
C ARG A 18 -7.42 -34.27 -26.99
N LYS A 19 -7.04 -33.78 -28.17
CA LYS A 19 -6.04 -34.44 -29.03
C LYS A 19 -4.61 -34.17 -28.57
N TYR A 20 -4.35 -32.99 -28.01
CA TYR A 20 -3.00 -32.58 -27.63
C TYR A 20 -2.99 -31.86 -26.27
N PRO A 21 -3.12 -32.60 -25.16
CA PRO A 21 -3.23 -31.99 -23.82
C PRO A 21 -1.95 -31.21 -23.44
N LYS A 22 -0.78 -31.69 -23.85
CA LYS A 22 0.51 -31.05 -23.55
C LYS A 22 0.72 -29.74 -24.32
N THR A 23 0.31 -29.69 -25.60
CA THR A 23 0.47 -28.48 -26.42
C THR A 23 -0.57 -27.43 -26.05
N SER A 24 -1.78 -27.83 -25.64
CA SER A 24 -2.81 -26.90 -25.17
C SER A 24 -2.37 -26.15 -23.91
N ILE A 25 -1.73 -26.82 -22.96
CA ILE A 25 -1.19 -26.18 -21.75
C ILE A 25 -0.04 -25.24 -22.11
N ALA A 26 0.87 -25.66 -22.99
CA ALA A 26 1.99 -24.82 -23.44
C ALA A 26 1.51 -23.53 -24.14
N LEU A 27 0.50 -23.62 -25.00
CA LEU A 27 -0.09 -22.44 -25.66
C LEU A 27 -0.82 -21.52 -24.67
N ALA A 28 -1.49 -22.08 -23.66
CA ALA A 28 -2.13 -21.29 -22.61
C ALA A 28 -1.11 -20.54 -21.75
N LEU A 29 -0.01 -21.20 -21.35
CA LEU A 29 1.07 -20.59 -20.59
C LEU A 29 1.83 -19.55 -21.41
N LEU A 30 2.07 -19.81 -22.70
CA LEU A 30 2.69 -18.85 -23.62
C LEU A 30 1.80 -17.61 -23.79
N GLY A 31 0.49 -17.80 -23.96
CA GLY A 31 -0.47 -16.70 -24.02
C GLY A 31 -0.52 -15.89 -22.72
N LEU A 32 -0.49 -16.57 -21.56
CA LEU A 32 -0.45 -15.90 -20.26
C LEU A 32 0.85 -15.10 -20.07
N LEU A 33 2.01 -15.64 -20.48
CA LEU A 33 3.28 -14.92 -20.44
C LEU A 33 3.26 -13.68 -21.33
N ILE A 34 2.74 -13.80 -22.56
CA ILE A 34 2.58 -12.65 -23.47
C ILE A 34 1.61 -11.62 -22.88
N TYR A 35 0.52 -12.07 -22.25
CA TYR A 35 -0.42 -11.19 -21.56
C TYR A 35 0.21 -10.46 -20.38
N SER A 36 1.02 -11.14 -19.57
CA SER A 36 1.75 -10.52 -18.45
C SER A 36 2.85 -9.55 -18.90
N GLN A 37 3.45 -9.78 -20.08
CA GLN A 37 4.44 -8.88 -20.68
C GLN A 37 3.84 -7.68 -21.39
N LYS A 38 2.50 -7.64 -21.57
CA LYS A 38 1.81 -6.44 -22.00
C LYS A 38 1.69 -5.48 -20.80
N GLN A 39 2.85 -5.03 -20.31
CA GLN A 39 2.97 -3.78 -19.58
C GLN A 39 2.33 -2.70 -20.45
N ASP A 40 1.44 -1.92 -19.85
CA ASP A 40 0.88 -0.73 -20.47
C ASP A 40 2.03 0.11 -21.04
N PRO A 41 1.97 0.55 -22.31
CA PRO A 41 2.93 1.55 -22.78
C PRO A 41 2.83 2.73 -21.81
N VAL A 42 3.92 2.99 -21.11
CA VAL A 42 4.08 4.22 -20.35
C VAL A 42 3.90 5.35 -21.36
N GLU A 43 2.73 5.98 -21.30
CA GLU A 43 2.42 7.20 -22.02
C GLU A 43 3.52 8.19 -21.66
N GLU A 44 4.39 8.47 -22.63
CA GLU A 44 5.43 9.49 -22.54
C GLU A 44 4.74 10.85 -22.54
N GLN A 45 4.22 11.25 -21.38
CA GLN A 45 3.66 12.58 -21.22
C GLN A 45 4.78 13.56 -20.94
N ARG A 46 5.35 14.06 -22.04
CA ARG A 46 6.24 15.22 -22.06
C ARG A 46 5.54 16.46 -21.48
N THR A 47 6.39 17.24 -20.80
CA THR A 47 6.41 18.71 -20.67
C THR A 47 5.45 19.41 -19.68
N ALA A 48 6.04 19.77 -18.52
CA ALA A 48 6.12 21.11 -17.89
C ALA A 48 4.80 21.80 -17.43
N PRO A 49 4.75 22.49 -16.26
CA PRO A 49 5.72 23.53 -15.89
C PRO A 49 6.34 23.38 -14.49
N THR A 50 7.56 23.92 -14.39
CA THR A 50 8.24 24.29 -13.15
C THR A 50 7.34 25.16 -12.28
N GLU A 51 6.63 24.59 -11.32
CA GLU A 51 6.18 25.37 -10.17
C GLU A 51 7.39 25.58 -9.26
N ILE A 52 7.79 26.84 -9.16
CA ILE A 52 8.70 27.38 -8.15
C ILE A 52 8.22 26.87 -6.80
N TYR A 53 8.87 25.84 -6.26
CA TYR A 53 8.68 25.44 -4.87
C TYR A 53 9.19 26.57 -3.99
N SER A 54 8.26 27.35 -3.47
CA SER A 54 8.53 28.32 -2.40
C SER A 54 9.20 27.57 -1.26
N ASN A 55 10.49 27.83 -1.07
CA ASN A 55 11.25 27.36 0.07
C ASN A 55 10.70 28.04 1.33
N LYS A 56 9.67 27.45 1.93
CA LYS A 56 9.34 27.77 3.32
C LYS A 56 10.52 27.29 4.17
N THR A 57 11.41 28.22 4.47
CA THR A 57 12.35 28.15 5.58
C THR A 57 11.51 27.96 6.83
N TYR A 58 11.39 26.71 7.28
CA TYR A 58 10.86 26.41 8.60
C TYR A 58 11.94 26.78 9.59
N SER A 59 11.79 27.94 10.22
CA SER A 59 12.50 28.24 11.46
C SER A 59 12.14 27.14 12.45
N THR A 60 13.13 26.31 12.76
CA THR A 60 13.11 25.30 13.82
C THR A 60 12.68 25.98 15.12
N PRO A 61 11.54 25.63 15.74
CA PRO A 61 11.38 25.92 17.16
C PRO A 61 12.37 25.03 17.91
N GLU A 62 13.29 25.67 18.62
CA GLU A 62 14.23 25.02 19.53
C GLU A 62 13.47 24.03 20.42
N VAL A 63 13.74 22.74 20.23
CA VAL A 63 13.23 21.69 21.11
C VAL A 63 13.92 21.85 22.47
N PRO A 64 13.19 22.12 23.57
CA PRO A 64 13.81 22.12 24.89
C PRO A 64 14.18 20.69 25.25
N THR A 65 15.48 20.45 25.48
CA THR A 65 16.11 19.17 25.87
C THR A 65 15.77 18.76 27.31
N THR A 66 14.49 18.78 27.68
CA THR A 66 14.03 18.24 28.96
C THR A 66 12.93 17.20 28.76
N TYR A 67 13.27 16.12 28.06
CA TYR A 67 12.70 14.82 28.38
C TYR A 67 13.11 14.50 29.85
N ARG A 68 12.29 14.97 30.78
CA ARG A 68 12.43 14.71 32.21
C ARG A 68 11.37 13.69 32.57
N PHE A 69 11.79 12.44 32.62
CA PHE A 69 11.04 11.37 33.28
C PHE A 69 10.75 11.80 34.72
N LYS A 70 9.49 12.14 35.01
CA LYS A 70 8.98 12.19 36.39
C LYS A 70 7.67 11.43 36.42
N ALA A 71 7.77 10.20 36.93
CA ALA A 71 6.66 9.51 37.56
C ALA A 71 5.92 10.46 38.53
N SER A 72 4.59 10.53 38.41
CA SER A 72 3.73 10.91 39.53
C SER A 72 2.72 9.80 39.73
N ARG A 73 3.09 8.86 40.61
CA ARG A 73 2.23 7.80 41.16
C ARG A 73 1.46 8.28 42.40
N ASN A 74 1.07 9.55 42.46
CA ASN A 74 0.21 10.09 43.52
C ASN A 74 -0.86 10.92 42.79
N SER A 75 -2.17 10.76 42.94
CA SER A 75 -2.93 10.03 43.94
C SER A 75 -4.37 9.98 43.42
N ILE A 76 -4.80 8.79 43.03
CA ILE A 76 -6.21 8.41 43.03
C ILE A 76 -6.47 8.03 44.49
N GLU A 77 -7.11 8.91 45.26
CA GLU A 77 -8.09 8.57 46.31
C GLU A 77 -8.28 9.72 47.32
N ALA A 78 -9.57 10.04 47.49
CA ALA A 78 -10.21 10.50 48.72
C ALA A 78 -9.81 11.87 49.30
N GLU A 79 -10.59 12.89 48.97
CA GLU A 79 -11.43 13.56 49.98
C GLU A 79 -12.52 14.41 49.32
N LEU A 80 -13.73 14.36 49.88
CA LEU A 80 -14.95 15.11 49.53
C LEU A 80 -15.75 14.54 48.35
N GLY A 81 -16.76 13.75 48.71
CA GLY A 81 -17.57 12.94 47.82
C GLY A 81 -18.50 13.67 46.86
N ILE A 82 -19.31 12.83 46.21
CA ILE A 82 -20.38 13.08 45.23
C ILE A 82 -19.98 12.72 43.79
N SER A 83 -20.14 11.42 43.52
CA SER A 83 -20.66 10.79 42.30
C SER A 83 -20.55 11.57 40.99
N GLN A 84 -19.48 11.35 40.24
CA GLN A 84 -19.55 11.52 38.78
C GLN A 84 -20.08 10.22 38.17
N PRO A 85 -21.09 10.25 37.28
CA PRO A 85 -21.48 9.07 36.51
C PRO A 85 -20.27 8.65 35.66
N VAL A 86 -19.60 7.58 36.06
CA VAL A 86 -18.58 6.93 35.23
C VAL A 86 -19.32 6.35 34.04
N THR A 87 -19.48 7.16 33.00
CA THR A 87 -19.89 6.68 31.69
C THR A 87 -18.72 5.84 31.19
N THR A 88 -18.78 4.53 31.48
CA THR A 88 -17.84 3.57 30.94
C THR A 88 -18.05 3.54 29.43
N LYS A 89 -17.33 4.41 28.70
CA LYS A 89 -17.21 4.34 27.25
C LYS A 89 -16.82 2.90 26.94
N ARG A 90 -17.70 2.21 26.21
CA ARG A 90 -17.51 0.83 25.76
C ARG A 90 -16.12 0.72 25.14
N TYR A 91 -15.21 0.04 25.84
CA TYR A 91 -13.87 -0.20 25.35
C TYR A 91 -13.98 -0.92 24.01
N LYS A 92 -13.68 -0.19 22.92
CA LYS A 92 -13.58 -0.80 21.59
C LYS A 92 -12.41 -1.77 21.67
N LYS A 93 -12.70 -3.04 21.42
CA LYS A 93 -11.70 -4.09 21.20
C LYS A 93 -10.62 -3.53 20.27
N ALA A 94 -9.38 -3.55 20.73
CA ALA A 94 -8.23 -3.06 19.98
C ALA A 94 -8.22 -3.74 18.61
N ALA A 95 -8.29 -2.94 17.55
CA ALA A 95 -8.15 -3.44 16.20
C ALA A 95 -6.73 -4.00 16.03
N THR A 96 -6.61 -5.15 15.36
CA THR A 96 -5.33 -5.69 14.93
C THR A 96 -4.58 -4.58 14.19
N THR A 97 -3.49 -4.11 14.80
CA THR A 97 -2.72 -2.99 14.26
C THR A 97 -1.73 -3.58 13.27
N THR A 98 -2.06 -3.49 11.99
CA THR A 98 -1.11 -3.80 10.93
C THR A 98 0.03 -2.79 10.97
N ILE A 99 1.27 -3.26 11.14
CA ILE A 99 2.44 -2.41 11.32
C ILE A 99 3.15 -2.24 9.98
N ARG A 100 3.60 -1.02 9.68
CA ARG A 100 4.45 -0.79 8.50
C ARG A 100 5.82 -1.40 8.74
N VAL A 101 6.30 -2.22 7.81
CA VAL A 101 7.62 -2.86 7.86
C VAL A 101 8.59 -2.35 6.81
N GLY A 102 8.08 -1.63 5.80
CA GLY A 102 8.91 -1.00 4.77
C GLY A 102 8.07 -0.30 3.71
N ALA A 103 8.70 0.07 2.61
CA ALA A 103 8.10 0.73 1.48
C ALA A 103 8.77 0.29 0.17
N ILE A 104 8.02 0.33 -0.92
CA ILE A 104 8.57 0.35 -2.27
C ILE A 104 8.52 1.79 -2.76
N CYS A 105 9.62 2.26 -3.33
CA CYS A 105 9.79 3.62 -3.82
C CYS A 105 9.29 3.76 -5.27
N ASN A 106 9.10 5.00 -5.72
CA ASN A 106 8.61 5.28 -7.09
C ASN A 106 9.58 4.85 -8.20
N ASP A 107 10.87 4.73 -7.90
CA ASP A 107 11.87 4.17 -8.83
C ASP A 107 11.93 2.63 -8.81
N GLY A 108 11.06 1.97 -8.02
CA GLY A 108 10.98 0.52 -7.88
C GLY A 108 11.94 -0.08 -6.84
N THR A 109 12.79 0.73 -6.20
CA THR A 109 13.66 0.24 -5.12
C THR A 109 12.86 -0.07 -3.85
N SER A 110 13.36 -1.00 -3.05
CA SER A 110 12.77 -1.30 -1.73
C SER A 110 13.51 -0.56 -0.63
N SER A 111 12.75 -0.07 0.35
CA SER A 111 13.25 0.61 1.53
C SER A 111 12.65 0.01 2.79
N THR A 112 13.46 -0.19 3.82
CA THR A 112 13.00 -0.60 5.15
C THR A 112 12.52 0.57 6.00
N ALA A 113 12.60 1.81 5.48
CA ALA A 113 12.09 2.98 6.18
C ALA A 113 10.56 2.96 6.23
N THR A 114 9.99 3.17 7.43
CA THR A 114 8.55 3.11 7.70
C THR A 114 7.94 4.47 8.06
N GLY A 115 8.77 5.51 8.05
CA GLY A 115 8.44 6.83 8.59
C GLY A 115 8.63 7.99 7.61
N ARG A 116 8.73 9.19 8.16
CA ARG A 116 8.93 10.42 7.39
C ARG A 116 10.27 10.37 6.66
N GLY A 117 10.27 10.76 5.39
CA GLY A 117 11.47 10.73 4.54
C GLY A 117 11.76 9.36 3.91
N ALA A 118 10.92 8.35 4.12
CA ALA A 118 11.03 7.11 3.35
C ALA A 118 11.01 7.42 1.84
N CYS A 119 11.93 6.81 1.11
CA CYS A 119 12.10 7.02 -0.34
C CYS A 119 12.38 8.48 -0.77
N SER A 120 12.87 9.36 0.10
CA SER A 120 13.10 10.78 -0.27
C SER A 120 14.05 10.96 -1.45
N HIS A 121 15.05 10.09 -1.59
CA HIS A 121 16.00 10.08 -2.71
C HIS A 121 15.49 9.35 -3.95
N HIS A 122 14.40 8.59 -3.79
CA HIS A 122 13.85 7.67 -4.77
C HIS A 122 12.50 8.15 -5.32
N GLY A 123 12.26 9.46 -5.25
CA GLY A 123 11.02 10.09 -5.74
C GLY A 123 9.80 9.88 -4.83
N GLY A 124 10.00 9.48 -3.57
CA GLY A 124 8.92 9.23 -2.63
C GLY A 124 8.41 7.79 -2.65
N VAL A 125 7.48 7.49 -1.74
CA VAL A 125 6.92 6.16 -1.55
C VAL A 125 5.86 5.87 -2.60
N ALA A 126 5.98 4.74 -3.29
CA ALA A 126 4.93 4.19 -4.15
C ALA A 126 3.87 3.48 -3.31
N TYR A 127 4.28 2.50 -2.50
CA TYR A 127 3.39 1.79 -1.57
C TYR A 127 4.13 1.26 -0.33
N TRP A 128 3.39 1.08 0.76
CA TRP A 128 3.91 0.58 2.04
C TRP A 128 3.76 -0.93 2.16
N LEU A 129 4.74 -1.57 2.79
CA LEU A 129 4.73 -2.97 3.18
C LEU A 129 4.27 -3.09 4.64
N TYR A 130 3.53 -4.15 4.94
CA TYR A 130 2.82 -4.33 6.19
C TYR A 130 2.94 -5.78 6.71
N GLU A 131 2.91 -5.95 8.04
CA GLU A 131 2.79 -7.24 8.74
C GLU A 131 1.64 -7.24 9.76
#